data_AF-A0A0P7WW66-F1
#
_entry.id   AF-A0A0P7WW66-F1
#
_cell.length_a   1.000
_cell.length_b   1.000
_cell.length_c   1.000
_cell.angle_alpha   90.00
_cell.angle_beta   90.00
_cell.angle_gamma   90.00
#
_symmetry.space_group_name_H-M   'P 1'
#
loop_
_entity.id
_entity.type
_entity.pdbx_description
1 polymer ?
#
loop_
_entity_poly.entity_id
_entity_poly.type
_entity_poly.pdbx_seq_one_letter_code
_entity_poly.pdbx_strand_id
1 'polypeptide(L)' 'MYFEACIEEAKHDPLLIVHALGVIARVKNMSQLARDTGLSREGLYKALSADGNPSFVTVAKIANALGLAISIRPSA' A
#
# COMPACT_ATOMS: atom_id res chain seq x y z
N MET A 1 -14.85 -0.87 -7.18
CA MET A 1 -13.77 -1.89 -7.27
C MET A 1 -13.34 -2.28 -5.85
N TYR A 2 -12.83 -3.49 -5.55
CA TYR A 2 -12.52 -3.93 -4.16
C TYR A 2 -11.68 -2.91 -3.36
N PHE A 3 -10.72 -2.25 -4.02
CA PHE A 3 -9.89 -1.22 -3.41
C PHE A 3 -10.67 0.04 -2.97
N GLU A 4 -11.61 0.51 -3.79
CA GLU A 4 -12.45 1.67 -3.46
C GLU A 4 -13.39 1.35 -2.29
N ALA A 5 -13.97 0.14 -2.26
CA ALA A 5 -14.82 -0.32 -1.16
C ALA A 5 -14.03 -0.39 0.16
N CYS A 6 -12.79 -0.92 0.13
CA CYS A 6 -11.92 -0.90 1.30
C CYS A 6 -11.59 0.52 1.77
N ILE A 7 -11.39 1.47 0.86
CA ILE A 7 -11.13 2.87 1.22
C ILE A 7 -12.37 3.55 1.83
N GLU A 8 -13.56 3.28 1.32
CA GLU A 8 -14.81 3.81 1.88
C GLU A 8 -15.13 3.25 3.27
N GLU A 9 -14.78 1.98 3.52
CA GLU A 9 -14.94 1.35 4.84
C GLU A 9 -13.83 1.73 5.83
N ALA A 10 -12.63 2.07 5.35
CA ALA A 10 -11.45 2.40 6.17
C ALA A 10 -11.55 3.73 6.93
N LYS A 11 -12.76 4.26 7.19
CA LYS A 11 -13.03 5.61 7.75
C LYS A 11 -12.06 6.04 8.85
N HIS A 12 -11.50 5.12 9.66
CA HIS A 12 -10.42 5.43 10.60
C HIS A 12 -9.35 4.33 10.77
N ASP A 13 -9.22 3.37 9.84
CA ASP A 13 -8.24 2.26 9.99
C ASP A 13 -7.13 2.30 8.92
N PRO A 14 -5.95 2.83 9.25
CA PRO A 14 -4.78 2.83 8.36
C PRO A 14 -4.31 1.43 7.95
N LEU A 15 -4.59 0.39 8.75
CA LEU A 15 -4.17 -0.98 8.45
C LEU A 15 -4.91 -1.54 7.24
N LEU A 16 -6.15 -1.12 7.02
CA LEU A 16 -6.94 -1.49 5.84
C LEU A 16 -6.30 -0.98 4.54
N ILE A 17 -5.70 0.23 4.56
CA ILE A 17 -4.96 0.78 3.42
C ILE A 17 -3.73 -0.06 3.11
N VAL A 18 -2.94 -0.40 4.15
CA VAL A 18 -1.74 -1.23 4.02
C VAL A 18 -2.10 -2.62 3.48
N HIS A 19 -3.16 -3.22 4.01
CA HIS A 19 -3.68 -4.50 3.55
C HIS A 19 -4.08 -4.46 2.07
N ALA A 20 -4.85 -3.45 1.67
CA ALA A 20 -5.32 -3.29 0.30
C ALA A 20 -4.15 -3.08 -0.69
N LEU A 21 -3.13 -2.30 -0.31
CA LEU A 21 -1.88 -2.20 -1.06
C LEU A 21 -1.17 -3.56 -1.16
N GLY A 22 -1.18 -4.35 -0.09
CA GLY A 22 -0.62 -5.70 -0.06
C GLY A 22 -1.32 -6.64 -1.04
N VAL A 23 -2.64 -6.57 -1.15
CA VAL A 23 -3.42 -7.35 -2.14
C VAL A 23 -3.01 -6.97 -3.56
N ILE A 24 -2.98 -5.67 -3.89
CA ILE A 24 -2.58 -5.20 -5.23
C ILE A 24 -1.13 -5.59 -5.53
N ALA A 25 -0.23 -5.42 -4.57
CA ALA A 25 1.19 -5.74 -4.72
C ALA A 25 1.43 -7.22 -5.01
N ARG A 26 0.67 -8.14 -4.39
CA ARG A 26 0.79 -9.59 -4.62
C ARG A 26 0.28 -10.03 -5.99
N VAL A 27 -0.73 -9.35 -6.53
CA VAL A 27 -1.21 -9.58 -7.91
C VAL A 27 -0.19 -9.08 -8.93
N LYS A 28 0.61 -8.06 -8.56
CA LYS A 28 1.74 -7.58 -9.34
C LYS A 28 3.00 -8.43 -9.08
N ASN A 29 4.01 -8.26 -9.94
CA ASN A 29 5.28 -8.94 -9.77
C ASN A 29 6.08 -8.31 -8.62
N MET A 30 6.17 -8.99 -7.48
CA MET A 30 6.84 -8.49 -6.27
C MET A 30 8.33 -8.19 -6.49
N SER A 31 9.00 -8.90 -7.40
CA SER A 31 10.40 -8.63 -7.75
C SER A 31 10.55 -7.34 -8.55
N GLN A 32 9.57 -7.01 -9.40
CA GLN A 32 9.52 -5.72 -10.09
C GLN A 32 9.21 -4.60 -9.10
N LEU A 33 8.23 -4.79 -8.21
CA LEU A 33 7.90 -3.81 -7.19
C LEU A 33 9.09 -3.48 -6.27
N ALA A 34 9.89 -4.48 -5.89
CA ALA A 34 11.13 -4.27 -5.14
C ALA A 34 12.10 -3.34 -5.87
N ARG A 35 12.28 -3.51 -7.18
CA ARG A 35 13.13 -2.64 -8.01
C ARG A 35 12.57 -1.22 -8.09
N ASP A 36 11.28 -1.10 -8.37
CA ASP A 36 10.63 0.20 -8.59
C ASP A 36 10.55 1.04 -7.30
N THR A 37 10.41 0.38 -6.14
CA THR A 37 10.36 1.05 -4.83
C THR A 37 11.73 1.26 -4.19
N GLY A 38 12.76 0.55 -4.67
CA GLY A 38 14.08 0.46 -4.04
C GLY A 38 14.07 -0.24 -2.68
N LEU A 39 13.06 -1.09 -2.41
CA LEU A 39 12.93 -1.87 -1.18
C LEU A 39 13.34 -3.33 -1.43
N SER A 40 13.84 -4.01 -0.39
CA SER A 40 14.05 -5.45 -0.50
C SER A 40 12.71 -6.19 -0.56
N ARG A 41 12.70 -7.38 -1.17
CA ARG A 41 11.51 -8.25 -1.20
C ARG A 41 11.03 -8.60 0.22
N GLU A 42 11.95 -8.90 1.13
CA GLU A 42 11.63 -9.15 2.54
C GLU A 42 11.02 -7.90 3.21
N GLY A 43 11.56 -6.71 2.90
CA GLY A 43 11.03 -5.45 3.38
C GLY A 43 9.60 -5.20 2.89
N LEU A 44 9.31 -5.49 1.62
CA LEU A 44 7.95 -5.43 1.07
C LEU A 44 7.01 -6.43 1.75
N TYR A 45 7.44 -7.68 1.95
CA TYR A 45 6.62 -8.68 2.64
C TYR A 45 6.29 -8.29 4.08
N LYS A 46 7.28 -7.75 4.81
CA LYS A 46 7.08 -7.25 6.18
C LYS A 46 6.22 -5.98 6.23
N ALA A 47 6.40 -5.08 5.27
CA ALA A 47 5.62 -3.84 5.19
C ALA A 47 4.14 -4.09 4.88
N LEU A 48 3.84 -5.12 4.08
CA LEU A 48 2.50 -5.43 3.55
C LEU A 48 1.88 -6.69 4.19
N SER A 49 2.42 -7.15 5.33
CA SER A 49 1.82 -8.23 6.13
C SER A 49 0.63 -7.72 6.93
N ALA A 50 -0.17 -8.64 7.49
CA ALA A 50 -1.30 -8.28 8.36
C ALA A 50 -0.88 -7.41 9.55
N ASP A 51 0.27 -7.73 10.16
CA ASP A 51 0.85 -6.97 11.29
C ASP A 51 1.91 -5.94 10.84
N GLY A 52 1.91 -5.59 9.54
CA GLY A 52 2.87 -4.64 8.99
C GLY A 52 2.66 -3.24 9.56
N ASN A 53 3.76 -2.57 9.93
CA ASN A 53 3.73 -1.16 10.33
C ASN A 53 4.68 -0.33 9.44
N PRO A 54 4.37 -0.18 8.15
CA PRO A 54 5.21 0.59 7.23
C PRO A 54 5.17 2.07 7.60
N SER A 55 6.31 2.76 7.45
CA SER A 55 6.31 4.22 7.50
C SER A 55 5.51 4.79 6.33
N PHE A 56 5.04 6.03 6.47
CA PHE A 56 4.36 6.73 5.37
C PHE A 56 5.22 6.80 4.11
N VAL A 57 6.55 6.95 4.25
CA VAL A 57 7.50 6.94 3.12
C VAL A 57 7.42 5.61 2.36
N THR A 58 7.35 4.49 3.07
CA THR A 58 7.20 3.16 2.46
C THR A 58 5.86 3.04 1.75
N VAL A 59 4.77 3.47 2.37
CA VAL A 59 3.42 3.45 1.77
C VAL A 59 3.40 4.28 0.49
N ALA A 60 3.92 5.50 0.51
CA ALA A 60 3.95 6.40 -0.65
C ALA A 60 4.78 5.83 -1.81
N LYS A 61 5.95 5.23 -1.53
CA LYS A 61 6.76 4.55 -2.55
C LYS A 61 6.01 3.40 -3.21
N ILE A 62 5.37 2.56 -2.40
CA ILE A 62 4.61 1.40 -2.88
C ILE A 62 3.42 1.87 -3.72
N ALA A 63 2.65 2.85 -3.25
CA ALA A 63 1.52 3.40 -3.98
C ALA A 63 1.95 3.93 -5.36
N ASN A 64 3.01 4.74 -5.42
CA ASN A 64 3.53 5.28 -6.67
C ASN A 64 3.98 4.17 -7.64
N ALA A 65 4.75 3.19 -7.15
CA ALA A 65 5.19 2.05 -7.97
C ALA A 65 4.03 1.16 -8.47
N LEU A 66 2.89 1.19 -7.79
CA LEU A 66 1.66 0.54 -8.22
C LEU A 66 0.80 1.39 -9.17
N GLY A 67 1.23 2.61 -9.51
CA GLY A 67 0.51 3.55 -10.36
C GLY A 67 -0.62 4.30 -9.65
N LEU A 68 -0.57 4.38 -8.32
CA LEU A 68 -1.56 5.06 -7.48
C LEU A 68 -1.06 6.45 -7.07
N ALA A 69 -1.98 7.39 -6.92
CA ALA A 69 -1.72 8.72 -6.38
C ALA A 69 -2.37 8.89 -5.00
N ILE A 70 -1.60 9.42 -4.04
CA ILE A 70 -2.12 9.78 -2.72
C ILE A 70 -2.54 11.25 -2.75
N SER A 71 -3.79 11.53 -2.37
CA SER A 71 -4.31 12.89 -2.25
C SER A 71 -4.94 13.10 -0.88
N ILE A 72 -4.62 14.21 -0.22
CA ILE A 72 -5.29 14.66 1.01
C ILE A 72 -6.33 15.70 0.61
N ARG A 73 -7.57 15.52 1.09
CA ARG A 73 -8.67 16.47 0.86
C ARG A 73 -9.19 16.97 2.21
N PRO A 74 -9.68 18.22 2.29
CA PRO A 74 -10.36 18.70 3.48
C PRO A 74 -11.52 17.77 3.85
N SER A 75 -11.63 17.38 5.12
CA SER A 75 -12.90 16.87 5.64
C SER A 75 -13.80 18.08 5.85
N ALA A 76 -14.96 18.10 5.18
CA ALA A 76 -15.96 19.14 5.39
C ALA A 76 -16.37 19.26 6.87
#